data_AF-A0A7D3VYB9-F1
#
_entry.id   AF-A0A7D3VYB9-F1
#
_cell.length_a   1.000
_cell.length_b   1.000
_cell.length_c   1.000
_cell.angle_alpha   90.00
_cell.angle_beta   90.00
_cell.angle_gamma   90.00
#
_symmetry.space_group_name_H-M   'P 1'
#
loop_
_entity.id
_entity.type
_entity.pdbx_description
1 polymer ?
#
loop_
_entity_poly.entity_id
_entity_poly.type
_entity_poly.pdbx_seq_one_letter_code
_entity_poly.pdbx_strand_id
1 'polypeptide(L)' 'MATKPLAEVALADLATKDDLKGVVSKDHFDQQLGSAVNLLMGEIGKIAARQEEMAGVLAGLVARSEGVTR' A
#
# COMPACT_ATOMS: atom_id res chain seq x y z
N MET A 1 -17.92 25.46 -1.02
CA MET A 1 -18.54 26.15 0.14
C MET A 1 -18.05 27.58 0.15
N ALA A 2 -18.95 28.56 0.19
CA ALA A 2 -18.56 29.95 0.37
C ALA A 2 -18.18 30.15 1.85
N THR A 3 -16.91 30.45 2.12
CA THR A 3 -16.42 30.75 3.47
C THR A 3 -16.88 32.15 3.86
N LYS A 4 -17.45 32.30 5.06
CA LYS A 4 -17.75 33.61 5.65
C LYS A 4 -16.47 34.45 5.72
N PRO A 5 -16.53 35.78 5.55
CA PRO A 5 -15.41 36.67 5.82
C PRO A 5 -14.85 36.44 7.23
N LEU A 6 -13.53 36.50 7.41
CA LEU A 6 -12.89 36.23 8.72
C LEU A 6 -13.44 37.09 9.86
N ALA A 7 -13.90 38.31 9.57
CA ALA A 7 -14.52 39.22 10.53
C ALA A 7 -15.89 38.74 11.06
N GLU A 8 -16.52 37.77 10.40
CA GLU A 8 -17.85 37.25 10.70
C GLU A 8 -17.83 35.82 11.25
N VAL A 9 -16.64 35.22 11.40
CA VAL A 9 -16.48 33.87 11.95
C VAL A 9 -16.74 33.90 13.45
N ALA A 10 -17.80 33.21 13.89
CA ALA A 10 -18.12 33.02 15.30
C ALA A 10 -17.46 31.75 15.85
N LEU A 11 -17.34 31.64 17.17
CA LEU A 11 -16.86 30.42 17.85
C LEU A 11 -17.65 29.16 17.44
N ALA A 12 -18.96 29.30 17.19
CA ALA A 12 -19.81 28.20 16.73
C ALA A 12 -19.52 27.76 15.29
N ASP A 13 -18.81 28.57 14.50
CA ASP A 13 -18.38 28.23 13.14
C ASP A 13 -17.03 27.48 13.13
N LEU A 14 -16.34 27.37 14.28
CA LEU A 14 -15.06 26.66 14.39
C LEU A 14 -15.28 25.18 14.70
N ALA A 15 -14.44 24.33 14.12
CA ALA A 15 -14.40 22.91 14.46
C ALA A 15 -14.10 22.75 15.96
N THR A 16 -14.92 21.95 16.63
CA THR A 16 -14.73 21.61 18.03
C THR A 16 -13.62 20.56 18.17
N LYS A 17 -13.16 20.36 19.41
CA LYS A 17 -12.25 19.25 19.73
C LYS A 17 -12.85 17.89 19.30
N ASP A 18 -14.16 17.73 19.43
CA ASP A 18 -14.83 16.48 19.06
C ASP A 18 -14.83 16.25 17.55
N ASP A 19 -15.00 17.31 16.76
CA ASP A 19 -14.89 17.26 15.29
C ASP A 19 -13.49 16.85 14.81
N LEU A 20 -12.45 17.18 15.59
CA LEU A 20 -11.06 16.88 15.27
C LEU A 20 -10.57 15.49 15.73
N LYS A 21 -11.30 14.80 16.62
CA LYS A 21 -10.85 13.50 17.18
C LYS A 21 -10.64 12.40 16.14
N GLY A 22 -11.33 12.48 15.00
CA GLY A 22 -11.20 11.52 13.89
C GLY A 22 -10.24 11.97 12.78
N VAL A 23 -9.66 13.17 12.89
CA VAL A 23 -8.76 13.70 11.87
C VAL A 23 -7.39 13.07 12.05
N VAL A 24 -7.06 12.15 11.16
CA VAL A 24 -5.73 11.57 11.07
C VAL A 24 -4.75 12.65 10.63
N SER A 25 -3.64 12.79 11.37
CA SER A 25 -2.56 13.67 10.92
C SER A 25 -1.91 13.09 9.66
N LYS A 26 -1.44 13.97 8.78
CA LYS A 26 -0.73 13.56 7.56
C LYS A 26 0.44 12.61 7.90
N ASP A 27 1.22 12.93 8.93
CA ASP A 27 2.35 12.12 9.35
C ASP A 27 1.94 10.71 9.79
N HIS A 28 0.81 10.59 10.50
CA HIS A 28 0.28 9.28 10.90
C HIS A 28 -0.20 8.47 9.70
N PHE A 29 -0.87 9.12 8.74
CA PHE A 29 -1.28 8.49 7.49
C PHE A 29 -0.08 8.02 6.67
N ASP A 30 0.93 8.86 6.50
CA ASP A 30 2.15 8.55 5.75
C ASP A 30 2.91 7.36 6.38
N GLN A 31 2.95 7.28 7.71
CA GLN A 31 3.52 6.14 8.43
C GLN A 31 2.74 4.84 8.20
N GLN A 32 1.41 4.87 8.33
CA GLN A 32 0.59 3.68 8.09
C GLN A 32 0.70 3.22 6.64
N LEU A 33 0.69 4.15 5.69
CA LEU A 33 0.83 3.87 4.27
C LEU A 33 2.21 3.25 3.96
N GLY A 34 3.29 3.82 4.50
CA GLY A 34 4.64 3.28 4.32
C GLY A 34 4.77 1.85 4.88
N SER A 35 4.18 1.58 6.04
CA SER A 35 4.13 0.23 6.61
C SER A 35 3.37 -0.75 5.72
N ALA A 36 2.20 -0.36 5.22
CA ALA A 36 1.39 -1.19 4.31
C ALA A 36 2.15 -1.50 3.00
N VAL A 37 2.80 -0.49 2.41
CA VAL A 37 3.62 -0.66 1.20
C VAL A 37 4.78 -1.64 1.44
N ASN A 38 5.47 -1.53 2.58
CA ASN A 38 6.57 -2.44 2.91
C ASN A 38 6.11 -3.90 3.04
N LEU A 39 4.95 -4.13 3.68
CA LEU A 39 4.38 -5.48 3.77
C LEU A 39 4.04 -6.03 2.39
N LEU A 40 3.39 -5.23 1.54
CA LEU A 40 3.04 -5.63 0.18
C LEU A 40 4.28 -5.94 -0.66
N MET A 41 5.33 -5.13 -0.57
CA MET A 41 6.60 -5.39 -1.27
C MET A 41 7.26 -6.69 -0.81
N GLY A 42 7.20 -6.99 0.49
CA GLY A 42 7.68 -8.26 1.02
C GLY A 42 6.94 -9.47 0.46
N GLU A 43 5.61 -9.42 0.39
CA GLU A 43 4.79 -10.49 -0.19
C GLU A 43 5.02 -10.63 -1.71
N ILE A 44 5.13 -9.52 -2.44
CA ILE A 44 5.48 -9.52 -3.87
C ILE A 44 6.83 -10.21 -4.10
N GLY A 45 7.84 -9.91 -3.27
CA GLY A 45 9.16 -10.56 -3.36
C GLY A 45 9.07 -12.08 -3.15
N LYS A 46 8.27 -12.54 -2.18
CA LYS A 46 8.04 -13.98 -1.94
C LYS A 46 7.32 -14.65 -3.12
N ILE A 47 6.41 -13.95 -3.77
CA ILE A 47 5.72 -14.46 -4.96
C ILE A 47 6.69 -14.55 -6.14
N ALA A 48 7.51 -13.53 -6.36
CA ALA A 48 8.51 -13.51 -7.42
C ALA A 48 9.51 -14.67 -7.29
N ALA A 49 10.04 -14.91 -6.08
CA ALA A 49 10.93 -16.04 -5.82
C ALA A 49 10.27 -17.40 -6.13
N ARG A 50 8.99 -17.57 -5.76
CA ARG A 50 8.23 -18.78 -6.10
C ARG A 50 7.99 -18.92 -7.61
N GLN A 51 7.76 -17.82 -8.32
CA GLN A 51 7.61 -17.84 -9.77
C GLN A 51 8.89 -18.26 -10.48
N GLU A 52 10.05 -17.80 -10.00
CA GLU A 52 11.36 -18.20 -10.53
C GLU A 52 11.62 -19.70 -10.34
N GLU A 53 11.32 -20.23 -9.15
CA GLU A 53 11.43 -21.68 -8.88
C GLU A 53 10.52 -22.49 -9.82
N MET A 54 9.25 -22.10 -9.95
CA MET A 54 8.31 -22.77 -10.87
C MET A 54 8.77 -22.71 -12.32
N ALA A 55 9.32 -21.58 -12.77
CA ALA A 55 9.85 -21.44 -14.12
C ALA A 55 11.03 -22.39 -14.35
N GLY A 56 11.92 -22.54 -13.37
CA GLY A 56 13.03 -23.50 -13.42
C GLY A 56 12.55 -24.96 -13.51
N VAL A 57 11.55 -25.33 -12.68
CA VAL A 57 10.95 -26.67 -12.73
C VAL A 57 10.31 -26.93 -14.10
N LEU A 58 9.57 -25.97 -14.64
CA LEU A 58 8.93 -26.08 -15.94
C LEU A 58 9.97 -26.23 -17.07
N ALA A 59 11.03 -25.42 -17.06
CA ALA A 59 12.12 -25.52 -18.01
C ALA A 59 12.77 -26.91 -17.98
N GLY A 60 13.00 -27.47 -16.79
CA GLY A 60 13.52 -28.82 -16.63
C GLY A 60 12.57 -29.92 -17.14
N LEU A 61 11.26 -29.76 -16.96
CA LEU A 61 10.27 -30.69 -17.52
C LEU A 61 10.22 -30.62 -19.04
N VAL A 62 10.24 -29.41 -19.61
CA VAL A 62 10.26 -29.19 -21.07
C VAL A 62 11.52 -29.82 -21.68
N ALA A 63 12.70 -29.53 -21.13
CA ALA A 63 13.97 -30.09 -21.61
C ALA A 63 13.99 -31.63 -21.60
N ARG A 64 13.37 -32.26 -20.59
CA ARG A 64 13.19 -33.72 -20.53
C ARG A 64 12.20 -34.23 -21.58
N SER A 65 11.07 -33.55 -21.78
CA SER A 65 10.08 -33.96 -22.79
C SER A 65 10.59 -33.83 -24.22
N GLU A 66 11.46 -32.86 -24.48
CA GLU A 66 12.08 -32.64 -25.79
C GLU A 66 13.32 -33.51 -26.02
N GLY A 67 13.73 -34.32 -25.03
CA GLY A 67 14.90 -35.20 -25.12
C GLY A 67 16.25 -34.47 -25.15
N VAL A 68 16.27 -33.19 -24.78
CA VAL A 68 17.48 -32.33 -24.78
C VAL A 68 18.41 -32.69 -23.63
N THR A 69 17.85 -33.07 -22.48
CA THR A 69 18.60 -33.62 -21.34
C THR A 69 18.32 -35.12 -21.23
N ARG A 70 19.34 -35.94 -21.48
CA ARG A 70 19.35 -37.39 -21.27
C ARG A 70 20.05 -37.74 -19.97
#